data_AF-A0A329ZAU6-F1
#
_entry.id   AF-A0A329ZAU6-F1
#
_cell.length_a   1.000
_cell.length_b   1.000
_cell.length_c   1.000
_cell.angle_alpha   90.00
_cell.angle_beta   90.00
_cell.angle_gamma   90.00
#
_symmetry.space_group_name_H-M   'P 1'
#
loop_
_entity.id
_entity.type
_entity.pdbx_description
1 polymer ?
#
loop_
_entity_poly.entity_id
_entity_poly.type
_entity_poly.pdbx_seq_one_letter_code
_entity_poly.pdbx_strand_id
1 'polypeptide(L)'
;MLRERLRDLELRITELADYLQVSRPTMYKFIDYYDNKKFDLIDKNMLKLFNYISENELIGKKNVINYILSNFADIKDLGVEGELERFKTIKNYIISNPDSKKSQFIATCATSDLFDVAIGYFVGITPLLKKRKLSKAEGERIMPYKKMLETIKTKGE
;
A
#
# COMPACT_ATOMS: atom_id res chain seq x y z
N MET A 1 0.59 15.59 -25.75
CA MET A 1 1.05 14.17 -25.84
C MET A 1 1.89 13.83 -24.62
N LEU A 2 1.99 12.56 -24.22
CA LEU A 2 2.80 12.15 -23.05
C LEU A 2 4.27 12.52 -23.23
N ARG A 3 4.81 12.41 -24.46
CA ARG A 3 6.18 12.87 -24.77
C ARG A 3 6.40 14.35 -24.49
N GLU A 4 5.43 15.20 -24.80
CA GLU A 4 5.49 16.64 -24.53
C GLU A 4 5.39 16.88 -23.03
N ARG A 5 4.46 16.19 -22.35
CA ARG A 5 4.29 16.31 -20.92
C ARG A 5 5.55 15.93 -20.13
N LEU A 6 6.22 14.85 -20.52
CA LEU A 6 7.50 14.45 -19.93
C LEU A 6 8.60 15.50 -20.15
N ARG A 7 8.60 16.16 -21.33
CA ARG A 7 9.53 17.24 -21.63
C ARG A 7 9.27 18.46 -20.73
N ASP A 8 8.02 18.86 -20.57
CA ASP A 8 7.62 19.99 -19.72
C ASP A 8 7.98 19.76 -18.24
N LEU A 9 7.96 18.49 -17.82
CA LEU A 9 8.35 18.07 -16.47
C LEU A 9 9.87 17.88 -16.31
N GLU A 10 10.67 18.15 -17.33
CA GLU A 10 12.13 17.92 -17.35
C GLU A 10 12.50 16.47 -16.97
N LEU A 11 11.65 15.51 -17.37
CA LEU A 11 11.83 14.08 -17.13
C LEU A 11 12.34 13.42 -18.40
N ARG A 12 13.60 12.97 -18.39
CA ARG A 12 14.16 12.26 -19.52
C ARG A 12 13.57 10.84 -19.58
N ILE A 13 13.18 10.40 -20.77
CA ILE A 13 12.66 9.04 -20.99
C ILE A 13 13.66 7.98 -20.51
N THR A 14 14.96 8.24 -20.65
CA THR A 14 16.02 7.36 -20.15
C THR A 14 16.02 7.26 -18.63
N GLU A 15 15.87 8.39 -17.92
CA GLU A 15 15.77 8.40 -16.45
C GLU A 15 14.52 7.64 -15.99
N LEU A 16 13.40 7.84 -16.68
CA LEU A 16 12.15 7.15 -16.39
C LEU A 16 12.28 5.64 -16.59
N ALA A 17 12.95 5.20 -17.66
CA ALA A 17 13.24 3.79 -17.91
C ALA A 17 14.12 3.19 -16.81
N ASP A 18 15.14 3.92 -16.38
CA ASP A 18 16.04 3.50 -15.30
C ASP A 18 15.28 3.39 -13.96
N TYR A 19 14.47 4.39 -13.60
CA TYR A 19 13.66 4.36 -12.37
C TYR A 19 12.65 3.21 -12.33
N LEU A 20 12.08 2.85 -13.48
CA LEU A 20 11.07 1.81 -13.59
C LEU A 20 11.67 0.44 -13.91
N GLN A 21 13.00 0.34 -14.04
CA GLN A 21 13.73 -0.88 -14.39
C GLN A 21 13.18 -1.58 -15.64
N VAL A 22 12.88 -0.81 -16.68
CA VAL A 22 12.46 -1.33 -17.99
C VAL A 22 13.47 -0.92 -19.06
N SER A 23 13.58 -1.74 -20.11
CA SER A 23 14.48 -1.39 -21.21
C SER A 23 14.03 -0.09 -21.88
N ARG A 24 14.98 0.71 -22.37
CA ARG A 24 14.67 1.95 -23.11
C ARG A 24 13.75 1.68 -24.32
N PRO A 25 14.00 0.65 -25.18
CA PRO A 25 13.07 0.31 -26.25
C PRO A 25 11.65 0.03 -25.77
N THR A 26 11.50 -0.70 -24.66
CA THR A 26 10.20 -0.97 -24.04
C THR A 26 9.51 0.33 -23.59
N MET A 27 10.25 1.23 -22.94
CA MET A 27 9.71 2.53 -22.51
C MET A 27 9.22 3.36 -23.69
N TYR A 28 10.01 3.48 -24.76
CA TYR A 28 9.59 4.19 -25.98
C TYR A 28 8.32 3.57 -26.57
N LYS A 29 8.25 2.25 -26.63
CA LYS A 29 7.08 1.51 -27.14
C LYS A 29 5.82 1.79 -26.31
N PHE A 30 5.93 1.79 -24.98
CA PHE A 30 4.81 2.10 -24.10
C PHE A 30 4.33 3.54 -24.22
N ILE A 31 5.26 4.49 -24.36
CA ILE A 31 4.90 5.90 -24.62
C ILE A 31 4.16 6.02 -25.95
N ASP A 32 4.62 5.34 -27.00
CA ASP A 32 3.94 5.34 -28.30
C ASP A 32 2.54 4.70 -28.20
N TYR A 33 2.40 3.59 -27.48
CA TYR A 33 1.09 3.01 -27.22
C TYR A 33 0.16 3.99 -26.50
N TYR A 34 0.67 4.75 -25.55
CA TYR A 34 -0.12 5.73 -24.80
C TYR A 34 -0.60 6.87 -25.69
N ASP A 35 0.32 7.47 -26.46
CA ASP A 35 0.00 8.58 -27.37
C ASP A 35 -0.98 8.14 -28.48
N ASN A 36 -0.95 6.86 -28.88
CA ASN A 36 -1.86 6.27 -29.85
C ASN A 36 -3.13 5.64 -29.23
N LYS A 37 -3.38 5.85 -27.93
CA LYS A 37 -4.55 5.32 -27.19
C LYS A 37 -4.69 3.79 -27.22
N LYS A 38 -3.58 3.06 -27.43
CA LYS A 38 -3.50 1.58 -27.37
C LYS A 38 -3.21 1.12 -25.94
N PHE A 39 -4.07 1.49 -25.01
CA PHE A 39 -3.85 1.32 -23.57
C PHE A 39 -3.81 -0.14 -23.12
N ASP A 40 -4.47 -1.02 -23.88
CA ASP A 40 -4.48 -2.48 -23.69
C ASP A 40 -3.10 -3.13 -23.84
N LEU A 41 -2.18 -2.46 -24.55
CA LEU A 41 -0.80 -2.93 -24.77
C LEU A 41 0.20 -2.42 -23.73
N ILE A 42 -0.26 -1.70 -22.71
CA ILE A 42 0.57 -1.08 -21.68
C ILE A 42 0.35 -1.82 -20.35
N ASP A 43 1.43 -2.11 -19.64
CA ASP A 43 1.34 -2.64 -18.28
C ASP A 43 0.44 -1.76 -17.39
N LYS A 44 -0.37 -2.38 -16.53
CA LYS A 44 -1.38 -1.67 -15.73
C LYS A 44 -0.76 -0.61 -14.80
N ASN A 45 0.40 -0.88 -14.21
CA ASN A 45 1.06 0.09 -13.34
C ASN A 45 1.66 1.22 -14.17
N MET A 46 2.31 0.87 -15.29
CA MET A 46 2.83 1.85 -16.24
C MET A 46 1.72 2.79 -16.77
N LEU A 47 0.56 2.25 -17.12
CA LEU A 47 -0.60 3.03 -17.56
C LEU A 47 -1.09 4.00 -16.49
N LYS A 48 -1.15 3.57 -15.23
CA LYS A 48 -1.51 4.44 -14.11
C LYS A 48 -0.53 5.59 -13.93
N LEU A 49 0.77 5.34 -14.07
CA LEU A 49 1.78 6.39 -14.02
C LEU A 49 1.59 7.40 -15.16
N PHE A 50 1.35 6.92 -16.39
CA PHE A 50 1.14 7.80 -17.54
C PHE A 50 -0.14 8.64 -17.41
N ASN A 51 -1.22 8.06 -16.89
CA ASN A 51 -2.44 8.80 -16.55
C ASN A 51 -2.17 9.83 -15.46
N TYR A 52 -1.46 9.45 -14.39
CA TYR A 52 -1.07 10.39 -13.34
C TYR A 52 -0.28 11.59 -13.91
N ILE A 53 0.64 11.34 -14.83
CA ILE A 53 1.43 12.38 -15.49
C ILE A 53 0.58 13.29 -16.38
N SER A 54 -0.36 12.70 -17.13
CA SER A 54 -1.12 13.41 -18.17
C SER A 54 -2.34 14.15 -17.63
N GLU A 55 -3.03 13.58 -16.63
CA GLU A 55 -4.29 14.12 -16.09
C GLU A 55 -4.08 15.23 -15.06
N ASN A 56 -2.87 15.38 -14.51
CA ASN A 56 -2.58 16.37 -13.47
C ASN A 56 -1.68 17.50 -14.02
N GLU A 57 -2.28 18.62 -14.41
CA GLU A 57 -1.58 19.73 -15.07
C GLU A 57 -0.57 20.48 -14.16
N LEU A 58 -0.78 20.47 -12.83
CA LEU A 58 0.03 21.21 -11.85
C LEU A 58 1.18 20.41 -11.21
N ILE A 59 1.37 19.14 -11.61
CA ILE A 59 2.43 18.32 -11.01
C ILE A 59 3.79 18.75 -11.56
N GLY A 60 4.82 18.64 -10.72
CA GLY A 60 6.21 18.78 -11.13
C GLY A 60 6.98 17.45 -11.09
N LYS A 61 8.24 17.47 -11.54
CA LYS A 61 9.16 16.33 -11.52
C LYS A 61 9.17 15.58 -10.18
N LYS A 62 9.20 16.32 -9.07
CA LYS A 62 9.22 15.75 -7.70
C LYS A 62 7.97 14.91 -7.40
N ASN A 63 6.80 15.34 -7.85
CA ASN A 63 5.56 14.59 -7.65
C ASN A 63 5.58 13.26 -8.40
N VAL A 64 6.09 13.26 -9.64
CA VAL A 64 6.23 12.04 -10.45
C VAL A 64 7.23 11.08 -9.82
N ILE A 65 8.40 11.57 -9.39
CA ILE A 65 9.40 10.73 -8.70
C ILE A 65 8.80 10.14 -7.42
N ASN A 66 8.10 10.93 -6.61
CA ASN A 66 7.43 10.43 -5.41
C ASN A 66 6.36 9.38 -5.73
N TYR A 67 5.62 9.56 -6.83
CA TYR A 67 4.66 8.56 -7.29
C TYR A 67 5.35 7.26 -7.67
N ILE A 68 6.47 7.35 -8.41
CA ILE A 68 7.28 6.19 -8.79
C ILE A 68 7.80 5.48 -7.54
N LEU A 69 8.44 6.21 -6.61
CA LEU A 69 8.92 5.64 -5.36
C LEU A 69 7.80 5.03 -4.51
N SER A 70 6.62 5.62 -4.52
CA SER A 70 5.50 5.09 -3.73
C SER A 70 4.85 3.85 -4.38
N ASN A 71 4.82 3.76 -5.70
CA ASN A 71 4.02 2.74 -6.41
C ASN A 71 4.86 1.71 -7.17
N PHE A 72 6.16 1.96 -7.34
CA PHE A 72 7.09 1.12 -8.09
C PHE A 72 8.39 0.81 -7.33
N ALA A 73 8.76 1.55 -6.26
CA ALA A 73 9.86 1.10 -5.40
C ALA A 73 9.43 -0.17 -4.66
N ASP A 74 10.09 -1.26 -5.02
CA ASP A 74 10.05 -2.61 -4.45
C ASP A 74 8.67 -3.22 -4.20
N ILE A 75 8.09 -3.67 -5.31
CA ILE A 75 7.13 -4.77 -5.33
C ILE A 75 7.66 -5.95 -6.17
N LYS A 76 8.99 -6.07 -6.36
CA LYS A 76 9.59 -7.25 -6.99
C LYS A 76 10.04 -8.31 -5.97
N ASP A 77 10.10 -7.98 -4.68
CA ASP A 77 10.57 -8.88 -3.61
C ASP A 77 9.51 -9.26 -2.55
N LEU A 78 8.24 -8.83 -2.71
CA LEU A 78 7.17 -9.16 -1.75
C LEU A 78 6.25 -10.27 -2.26
N GLY A 79 6.84 -11.46 -2.40
CA GLY A 79 6.16 -12.76 -2.28
C GLY A 79 4.87 -12.98 -3.05
N VAL A 80 4.19 -14.07 -2.68
CA VAL A 80 2.98 -14.59 -3.36
C VAL A 80 1.89 -13.51 -3.39
N GLU A 81 1.06 -13.47 -4.43
CA GLU A 81 0.02 -12.45 -4.72
C GLU A 81 -0.80 -11.95 -3.51
N GLY A 82 -1.03 -12.79 -2.49
CA GLY A 82 -1.72 -12.42 -1.24
C GLY A 82 -0.91 -11.57 -0.24
N GLU A 83 0.42 -11.54 -0.30
CA GLU A 83 1.27 -10.67 0.54
C GLU A 83 1.23 -9.22 0.04
N LEU A 84 1.25 -9.04 -1.28
CA LEU A 84 1.09 -7.77 -1.96
C LEU A 84 -0.20 -7.03 -1.55
N GLU A 85 -1.32 -7.74 -1.57
CA GLU A 85 -2.63 -7.16 -1.28
C GLU A 85 -2.77 -6.77 0.20
N ARG A 86 -2.14 -7.54 1.10
CA ARG A 86 -2.05 -7.18 2.52
C ARG A 86 -1.26 -5.88 2.72
N PHE A 87 -0.10 -5.77 2.07
CA PHE A 87 0.72 -4.56 2.15
C PHE A 87 0.00 -3.34 1.60
N LYS A 88 -0.61 -3.45 0.40
CA LYS A 88 -1.41 -2.36 -0.19
C LYS A 88 -2.55 -1.92 0.71
N THR A 89 -3.25 -2.87 1.34
CA THR A 89 -4.35 -2.56 2.27
C THR A 89 -3.87 -1.76 3.47
N ILE A 90 -2.76 -2.18 4.10
CA ILE A 90 -2.17 -1.47 5.25
C ILE A 90 -1.70 -0.07 4.84
N LYS A 91 -0.95 0.02 3.75
CA LYS A 91 -0.45 1.30 3.21
C LYS A 91 -1.58 2.29 2.94
N ASN A 92 -2.60 1.86 2.20
CA ASN A 92 -3.74 2.72 1.85
C ASN A 92 -4.50 3.18 3.09
N TYR A 93 -4.63 2.32 4.10
CA TYR A 93 -5.27 2.68 5.36
C TYR A 93 -4.49 3.78 6.10
N ILE A 94 -3.16 3.63 6.23
CA ILE A 94 -2.31 4.61 6.91
C ILE A 94 -2.36 5.97 6.21
N ILE A 95 -2.22 5.97 4.87
CA ILE A 95 -2.28 7.21 4.07
C ILE A 95 -3.63 7.92 4.23
N SER A 96 -4.72 7.16 4.23
CA SER A 96 -6.08 7.72 4.34
C SER A 96 -6.44 8.16 5.77
N ASN A 97 -5.69 7.72 6.78
CA ASN A 97 -6.00 7.93 8.19
C ASN A 97 -4.73 8.25 9.02
N PRO A 98 -3.95 9.29 8.67
CA PRO A 98 -2.62 9.53 9.24
C PRO A 98 -2.66 9.74 10.76
N ASP A 99 -3.68 10.43 11.27
CA ASP A 99 -3.80 10.77 12.69
C ASP A 99 -4.54 9.71 13.53
N SER A 100 -4.99 8.62 12.90
CA SER A 100 -5.71 7.59 13.65
C SER A 100 -4.76 6.86 14.60
N LYS A 101 -5.22 6.62 15.85
CA LYS A 101 -4.48 5.78 16.82
C LYS A 101 -4.12 4.41 16.25
N LYS A 102 -4.94 3.88 15.34
CA LYS A 102 -4.68 2.62 14.66
C LYS A 102 -3.49 2.72 13.69
N SER A 103 -3.40 3.78 12.89
CA SER A 103 -2.24 4.02 12.00
C SER A 103 -0.96 4.20 12.80
N GLN A 104 -1.00 4.99 13.88
CA GLN A 104 0.13 5.17 14.79
C GLN A 104 0.56 3.83 15.41
N PHE A 105 -0.40 3.04 15.91
CA PHE A 105 -0.12 1.73 16.50
C PHE A 105 0.48 0.75 15.50
N ILE A 106 -0.03 0.67 14.27
CA ILE A 106 0.54 -0.17 13.21
C ILE A 106 2.00 0.20 12.95
N ALA A 107 2.31 1.50 12.87
CA ALA A 107 3.69 1.97 12.70
C ALA A 107 4.57 1.56 13.89
N THR A 108 4.09 1.71 15.12
CA THR A 108 4.82 1.28 16.32
C THR A 108 5.09 -0.22 16.33
N CYS A 109 4.11 -1.06 15.98
CA CYS A 109 4.29 -2.51 15.88
C CYS A 109 5.29 -2.91 14.80
N ALA A 110 5.45 -2.12 13.74
CA ALA A 110 6.43 -2.38 12.70
C ALA A 110 7.87 -2.03 13.12
N THR A 111 8.06 -1.23 14.17
CA THR A 111 9.36 -0.73 14.63
C THR A 111 9.75 -1.16 16.03
N SER A 112 8.91 -1.93 16.73
CA SER A 112 9.12 -2.36 18.10
C SER A 112 8.44 -3.71 18.37
N ASP A 113 9.10 -4.54 19.16
CA ASP A 113 8.65 -5.86 19.63
C ASP A 113 7.80 -5.81 20.90
N LEU A 114 7.60 -4.61 21.49
CA LEU A 114 6.90 -4.40 22.76
C LEU A 114 5.51 -5.06 22.79
N PHE A 115 4.87 -5.17 21.63
CA PHE A 115 3.51 -5.67 21.48
C PHE A 115 3.43 -7.09 20.91
N ASP A 116 4.54 -7.76 20.58
CA ASP A 116 4.53 -9.02 19.84
C ASP A 116 3.74 -10.13 20.53
N VAL A 117 3.89 -10.27 21.85
CA VAL A 117 3.13 -11.25 22.65
C VAL A 117 1.63 -10.95 22.59
N ALA A 118 1.25 -9.69 22.71
CA ALA A 118 -0.14 -9.26 22.65
C ALA A 118 -0.73 -9.43 21.24
N ILE A 119 0.04 -9.12 20.20
CA ILE A 119 -0.34 -9.32 18.80
C ILE A 119 -0.54 -10.82 18.54
N GLY A 120 0.38 -11.67 18.98
CA GLY A 120 0.25 -13.13 18.86
C GLY A 120 -1.02 -13.64 19.52
N TYR A 121 -1.34 -13.15 20.72
CA TYR A 121 -2.61 -13.44 21.40
C TYR A 121 -3.82 -12.96 20.57
N PHE A 122 -3.82 -11.71 20.09
CA PHE A 122 -4.93 -11.17 19.29
C PHE A 122 -5.15 -11.93 17.98
N VAL A 123 -4.07 -12.30 17.29
CA VAL A 123 -4.11 -13.14 16.09
C VAL A 123 -4.77 -14.49 16.42
N GLY A 124 -4.36 -15.12 17.54
CA GLY A 124 -4.91 -16.41 17.98
C GLY A 124 -6.40 -16.37 18.32
N ILE A 125 -6.91 -15.28 18.91
CA ILE A 125 -8.34 -15.16 19.28
C ILE A 125 -9.22 -14.61 18.15
N THR A 126 -8.67 -13.89 17.17
CA THR A 126 -9.43 -13.29 16.05
C THR A 126 -10.42 -14.26 15.38
N PRO A 127 -10.06 -15.49 15.01
CA PRO A 127 -11.02 -16.42 14.41
C PRO A 127 -12.15 -16.83 15.38
N LEU A 128 -11.86 -16.84 16.68
CA LEU A 128 -12.82 -17.20 17.72
C LEU A 128 -13.86 -16.10 17.96
N LEU A 129 -13.48 -14.82 17.78
CA LEU A 129 -14.40 -13.69 17.95
C LEU A 129 -15.58 -13.69 16.96
N LYS A 130 -15.43 -14.37 15.81
CA LYS A 130 -16.48 -14.50 14.79
C LYS A 130 -17.34 -15.77 14.96
N LYS A 131 -16.96 -16.69 15.85
CA LYS A 131 -17.70 -17.94 16.05
C LYS A 131 -19.00 -17.71 16.81
N ARG A 132 -20.09 -18.31 16.32
CA ARG A 132 -21.40 -18.29 16.99
C ARG A 132 -21.44 -19.09 18.29
N LYS A 133 -20.68 -20.19 18.36
CA LYS A 133 -20.55 -21.06 19.54
C LYS A 133 -19.09 -21.36 19.79
N LEU A 134 -18.69 -21.28 21.05
CA LEU A 134 -17.33 -21.55 21.51
C LEU A 134 -17.35 -22.78 22.41
N SER A 135 -16.33 -23.62 22.32
CA SER A 135 -16.04 -24.61 23.35
C SER A 135 -15.61 -23.92 24.65
N LYS A 136 -15.62 -24.67 25.76
CA LYS A 136 -15.19 -24.16 27.07
C LYS A 136 -13.76 -23.59 27.02
N ALA A 137 -12.82 -24.32 26.43
CA ALA A 137 -11.42 -23.91 26.30
C ALA A 137 -11.24 -22.67 25.40
N GLU A 138 -12.01 -22.55 24.32
CA GLU A 138 -11.99 -21.34 23.48
C GLU A 138 -12.58 -20.13 24.21
N GLY A 139 -13.62 -20.34 25.02
CA GLY A 139 -14.19 -19.32 25.90
C GLY A 139 -13.17 -18.80 26.90
N GLU A 140 -12.42 -19.69 27.55
CA GLU A 140 -11.33 -19.34 28.48
C GLU A 140 -10.22 -18.53 27.79
N ARG A 141 -9.83 -18.90 26.56
CA ARG A 141 -8.83 -18.16 25.77
C ARG A 141 -9.25 -16.73 25.43
N ILE A 142 -10.53 -16.47 25.19
CA ILE A 142 -11.03 -15.12 24.86
C ILE A 142 -11.27 -14.26 26.13
N MET A 143 -11.35 -14.88 27.31
CA MET A 143 -11.71 -14.19 28.54
C MET A 143 -10.82 -12.97 28.88
N PRO A 144 -9.47 -13.03 28.73
CA PRO A 144 -8.63 -11.85 28.95
C PRO A 144 -9.02 -10.66 28.07
N TYR A 145 -9.31 -10.90 26.78
CA TYR A 145 -9.78 -9.87 25.87
C TYR A 145 -11.12 -9.26 26.29
N LYS A 146 -12.09 -10.07 26.73
CA LYS A 146 -13.38 -9.55 27.21
C LYS A 146 -13.23 -8.67 28.44
N LYS A 147 -12.45 -9.12 29.43
CA LYS A 147 -12.16 -8.35 30.63
C LYS A 147 -11.46 -7.03 30.31
N MET A 148 -10.52 -7.06 29.36
CA MET A 148 -9.84 -5.85 28.88
C MET A 148 -10.84 -4.84 28.31
N LEU A 149 -11.79 -5.28 27.47
CA LEU A 149 -12.83 -4.41 26.91
C LEU A 149 -13.75 -3.81 27.98
N GLU A 150 -14.16 -4.61 28.96
CA GLU A 150 -14.97 -4.13 30.10
C GLU A 150 -14.23 -3.06 30.90
N THR A 151 -12.94 -3.29 31.17
CA THR A 151 -12.07 -2.36 31.91
C THR A 151 -11.84 -1.05 31.15
N ILE A 152 -11.70 -1.10 29.82
CA ILE A 152 -11.51 0.10 29.00
C ILE A 152 -12.82 0.89 28.92
N LYS A 153 -13.98 0.22 28.83
CA LYS A 153 -15.28 0.88 28.82
C LYS A 153 -15.57 1.63 30.12
N THR A 154 -15.24 1.05 31.26
CA THR A 154 -15.47 1.67 32.59
C THR A 154 -14.51 2.80 32.93
N LYS A 155 -13.40 2.95 32.20
CA LYS A 155 -12.42 4.04 32.38
C LYS A 155 -12.52 5.15 31.34
N GLY A 156 -13.46 5.02 30.39
CA GLY A 156 -13.69 5.98 29.30
C GLY A 156 -14.87 6.93 29.51
N GLU A 157 -15.51 6.88 30.68
CA GLU A 157 -16.46 7.88 31.22
C GLU A 157 -15.74 8.78 32.22
#